data_AF-A0A1S4DGU4-F1
#
_entry.id   AF-A0A1S4DGU4-F1
#
_cell.length_a   1.000
_cell.length_b   1.000
_cell.length_c   1.000
_cell.angle_alpha   90.00
_cell.angle_beta   90.00
_cell.angle_gamma   90.00
#
_symmetry.space_group_name_H-M   'P 1'
#
loop_
_entity.id
_entity.type
_entity.pdbx_description
1 polymer ?
#
loop_
_entity_poly.entity_id
_entity_poly.type
_entity_poly.pdbx_seq_one_letter_code
_entity_poly.pdbx_strand_id
1 'polypeptide(L)'
;MWIVWVTTSCNKSKKGRGKYKSLQVDMKTKHGSKIPIVIPDDIMRAVGPGSRDIVNYCGLIMRSTISFRDGNWQAIIAKHGEAMWLKVKDKFEASGMRQHVLQALVIDTMQRLFRAWKTRLHADYSLYDTDEERLSHRPDDITPEDWVFLVEHFGSPAFKAVSERNKLNRGKQITKHSCGSKSFAEVEESTRNPDNRTKAAPDRVWELQNTRKNDQGELVWSDPKSQQIHGQLQEIMVQQQFEENEYPMSADEILTTVFVNELAMFVEKDTERGLQKRAV
;
A
#
# COMPACT_ATOMS: atom_id res chain seq x y z
N MET A 1 -32.11 20.90 50.40
CA MET A 1 -32.48 20.99 48.97
C MET A 1 -31.21 20.74 48.18
N TRP A 2 -31.01 19.52 47.65
CA TRP A 2 -29.79 19.13 46.93
C TRP A 2 -30.03 19.30 45.44
N ILE A 3 -29.26 20.17 44.78
CA ILE A 3 -29.30 20.35 43.33
C ILE A 3 -28.28 19.38 42.72
N VAL A 4 -28.79 18.35 42.04
CA VAL A 4 -27.99 17.42 41.24
C VAL A 4 -27.71 18.07 39.90
N TRP A 5 -26.44 18.29 39.57
CA TRP A 5 -26.02 18.67 38.23
C TRP A 5 -25.85 17.41 37.39
N VAL A 6 -26.76 17.18 36.45
CA VAL A 6 -26.57 16.19 35.38
C VAL A 6 -25.63 16.84 34.36
N THR A 7 -24.38 16.38 34.31
CA THR A 7 -23.46 16.74 33.24
C THR A 7 -23.77 15.92 32.00
N THR A 8 -24.47 16.53 31.05
CA THR A 8 -24.68 15.93 29.72
C THR A 8 -23.34 15.89 28.99
N SER A 9 -22.72 14.71 28.94
CA SER A 9 -21.50 14.48 28.14
C SER A 9 -21.83 14.61 26.66
N CYS A 10 -21.51 15.76 26.07
CA CYS A 10 -21.60 15.98 24.63
C CYS A 10 -20.45 15.22 23.95
N ASN A 11 -20.77 14.04 23.43
CA ASN A 11 -19.83 13.20 22.70
C ASN A 11 -19.48 13.87 21.35
N LYS A 12 -18.45 14.72 21.33
CA LYS A 12 -17.95 15.35 20.11
C LYS A 12 -17.37 14.28 19.20
N SER A 13 -18.10 13.90 18.15
CA SER A 13 -17.53 13.08 17.08
C SER A 13 -16.30 13.79 16.51
N LYS A 14 -15.17 13.08 16.43
CA LYS A 14 -13.94 13.64 15.86
C LYS A 14 -14.23 13.98 14.39
N LYS A 15 -14.17 15.27 14.03
CA LYS A 15 -14.26 15.70 12.62
C LYS A 15 -13.16 14.98 11.84
N GLY A 16 -13.56 14.09 10.94
CA GLY A 16 -12.65 13.40 10.03
C GLY A 16 -11.90 14.38 9.13
N ARG A 17 -10.80 13.93 8.53
CA ARG A 17 -10.04 14.73 7.56
C ARG A 17 -10.89 14.90 6.29
N GLY A 18 -11.18 16.15 5.92
CA GLY A 18 -11.93 16.46 4.69
C GLY A 18 -11.18 16.09 3.41
N LYS A 19 -11.88 16.12 2.27
CA LYS A 19 -11.32 15.86 0.94
C LYS A 19 -10.11 16.77 0.67
N TYR A 20 -9.06 16.22 0.05
CA TYR A 20 -7.89 16.99 -0.36
C TYR A 20 -8.25 17.97 -1.48
N LYS A 21 -7.76 19.23 -1.37
CA LYS A 21 -8.13 20.34 -2.27
C LYS A 21 -6.93 21.05 -2.92
N SER A 22 -5.74 20.45 -2.95
CA SER A 22 -4.50 21.05 -3.51
C SER A 22 -3.97 22.33 -2.87
N LEU A 23 -4.67 22.96 -1.90
CA LEU A 23 -4.29 24.25 -1.32
C LEU A 23 -2.79 24.44 -1.04
N GLN A 24 -2.14 23.43 -0.42
CA GLN A 24 -0.71 23.48 -0.11
C GLN A 24 0.19 23.43 -1.36
N VAL A 25 -0.15 22.58 -2.34
CA VAL A 25 0.58 22.51 -3.62
C VAL A 25 0.39 23.79 -4.42
N ASP A 26 -0.82 24.33 -4.45
CA ASP A 26 -1.13 25.55 -5.18
C ASP A 26 -0.39 26.76 -4.59
N MET A 27 -0.26 26.81 -3.26
CA MET A 27 0.56 27.81 -2.57
C MET A 27 2.05 27.67 -2.90
N LYS A 28 2.60 26.44 -2.89
CA LYS A 28 4.01 26.18 -3.19
C LYS A 28 4.41 26.43 -4.64
N THR A 29 3.45 26.30 -5.55
CA THR A 29 3.67 26.45 -7.01
C THR A 29 3.19 27.79 -7.55
N LYS A 30 2.81 28.71 -6.65
CA LYS A 30 2.45 30.08 -7.01
C LYS A 30 3.63 30.73 -7.76
N HIS A 31 3.32 31.56 -8.75
CA HIS A 31 4.31 32.25 -9.59
C HIS A 31 5.17 31.33 -10.48
N GLY A 32 4.70 30.11 -10.78
CA GLY A 32 5.35 29.23 -11.74
C GLY A 32 6.48 28.37 -11.17
N SER A 33 6.71 28.42 -9.85
CA SER A 33 7.63 27.51 -9.18
C SER A 33 7.12 26.08 -9.24
N LYS A 34 8.05 25.12 -9.33
CA LYS A 34 7.74 23.68 -9.29
C LYS A 34 8.31 23.05 -8.04
N ILE A 35 7.62 22.03 -7.53
CA ILE A 35 8.08 21.26 -6.38
C ILE A 35 9.07 20.20 -6.89
N PRO A 36 10.34 20.20 -6.43
CA PRO A 36 11.30 19.19 -6.81
C PRO A 36 10.97 17.85 -6.15
N ILE A 37 11.01 16.77 -6.93
CA ILE A 37 10.76 15.41 -6.50
C ILE A 37 12.03 14.58 -6.62
N VAL A 38 12.46 14.03 -5.49
CA VAL A 38 13.59 13.11 -5.40
C VAL A 38 13.07 11.68 -5.52
N ILE A 39 13.63 10.93 -6.46
CA ILE A 39 13.35 9.51 -6.70
C ILE A 39 14.69 8.79 -6.66
N PRO A 40 15.02 7.97 -5.65
CA PRO A 40 16.27 7.22 -5.67
C PRO A 40 16.30 6.22 -6.85
N ASP A 41 17.48 5.90 -7.38
CA ASP A 41 17.61 5.06 -8.59
C ASP A 41 17.12 3.62 -8.38
N ASP A 42 17.16 3.14 -7.15
CA ASP A 42 16.81 1.78 -6.76
C ASP A 42 15.35 1.62 -6.29
N ILE A 43 14.60 2.73 -6.14
CA ILE A 43 13.20 2.67 -5.70
C ILE A 43 12.28 3.55 -6.56
N MET A 44 11.21 2.95 -7.09
CA MET A 44 10.14 3.66 -7.78
C MET A 44 9.19 4.37 -6.79
N ARG A 45 9.75 5.21 -5.92
CA ARG A 45 9.03 6.00 -4.91
C ARG A 45 9.63 7.39 -4.77
N ALA A 46 8.76 8.40 -4.63
CA ALA A 46 9.20 9.72 -4.22
C ALA A 46 9.56 9.71 -2.73
N VAL A 47 10.68 10.34 -2.39
CA VAL A 47 11.16 10.52 -1.02
C VAL A 47 11.30 12.01 -0.68
N GLY A 48 11.44 12.31 0.61
CA GLY A 48 11.63 13.68 1.11
C GLY A 48 10.35 14.53 1.17
N PRO A 49 10.48 15.85 1.40
CA PRO A 49 9.36 16.73 1.72
C PRO A 49 8.25 16.80 0.66
N GLY A 50 8.60 16.67 -0.63
CA GLY A 50 7.65 16.71 -1.74
C GLY A 50 6.89 15.40 -2.00
N SER A 51 7.30 14.28 -1.38
CA SER A 51 6.72 12.95 -1.62
C SER A 51 5.22 12.89 -1.35
N ARG A 52 4.76 13.48 -0.26
CA ARG A 52 3.35 13.50 0.12
C ARG A 52 2.52 14.41 -0.79
N ASP A 53 3.11 15.51 -1.23
CA ASP A 53 2.45 16.49 -2.10
C ASP A 53 2.11 15.86 -3.46
N ILE A 54 3.07 15.19 -4.09
CA ILE A 54 2.84 14.55 -5.39
C ILE A 54 1.81 13.42 -5.30
N VAL A 55 1.85 12.58 -4.24
CA VAL A 55 0.89 11.49 -4.07
C VAL A 55 -0.53 12.02 -3.89
N ASN A 56 -0.73 13.03 -3.04
CA ASN A 56 -2.05 13.63 -2.82
C ASN A 56 -2.59 14.29 -4.09
N TYR A 57 -1.72 15.02 -4.81
CA TYR A 57 -2.08 15.68 -6.06
C TYR A 57 -2.42 14.66 -7.15
N CYS A 58 -1.65 13.56 -7.28
CA CYS A 58 -1.99 12.45 -8.17
C CYS A 58 -3.38 11.89 -7.88
N GLY A 59 -3.72 11.69 -6.60
CA GLY A 59 -5.05 11.21 -6.20
C GLY A 59 -6.17 12.20 -6.55
N LEU A 60 -5.92 13.50 -6.44
CA LEU A 60 -6.86 14.54 -6.85
C LEU A 60 -7.11 14.50 -8.36
N ILE A 61 -6.03 14.53 -9.16
CA ILE A 61 -6.11 14.53 -10.62
C ILE A 61 -6.80 13.27 -11.12
N MET A 62 -6.40 12.10 -10.60
CA MET A 62 -7.00 10.81 -10.93
C MET A 62 -8.52 10.80 -10.66
N ARG A 63 -8.98 11.17 -9.46
CA ARG A 63 -10.42 11.19 -9.13
C ARG A 63 -11.22 12.18 -9.95
N SER A 64 -10.61 13.31 -10.32
CA SER A 64 -11.28 14.37 -11.09
C SER A 64 -11.34 14.11 -12.60
N THR A 65 -10.57 13.14 -13.10
CA THR A 65 -10.41 12.91 -14.55
C THR A 65 -11.00 11.57 -15.00
N ILE A 66 -10.90 10.53 -14.17
CA ILE A 66 -11.24 9.15 -14.55
C ILE A 66 -12.67 8.81 -14.15
N SER A 67 -13.39 8.15 -15.05
CA SER A 67 -14.66 7.46 -14.77
C SER A 67 -14.43 5.96 -14.59
N PHE A 68 -15.25 5.33 -13.76
CA PHE A 68 -15.23 3.87 -13.63
C PHE A 68 -15.67 3.13 -14.91
N ARG A 69 -16.37 3.82 -15.82
CA ARG A 69 -16.77 3.30 -17.13
C ARG A 69 -15.65 3.32 -18.18
N ASP A 70 -14.50 3.92 -17.87
CA ASP A 70 -13.35 3.98 -18.80
C ASP A 70 -12.62 2.63 -18.98
N GLY A 71 -13.06 1.59 -18.25
CA GLY A 71 -12.56 0.23 -18.40
C GLY A 71 -11.37 -0.09 -17.51
N ASN A 72 -10.42 -0.86 -18.05
CA ASN A 72 -9.22 -1.26 -17.33
C ASN A 72 -8.18 -0.12 -17.27
N TRP A 73 -7.14 -0.29 -16.46
CA TRP A 73 -6.13 0.76 -16.26
C TRP A 73 -5.42 1.16 -17.56
N GLN A 74 -5.19 0.21 -18.46
CA GLN A 74 -4.56 0.45 -19.74
C GLN A 74 -5.42 1.35 -20.63
N ALA A 75 -6.73 1.09 -20.70
CA ALA A 75 -7.70 1.93 -21.41
C ALA A 75 -7.77 3.34 -20.81
N ILE A 76 -7.78 3.42 -19.48
CA ILE A 76 -7.73 4.71 -18.74
C ILE A 76 -6.48 5.51 -19.11
N ILE A 77 -5.30 4.90 -19.12
CA ILE A 77 -4.05 5.57 -19.47
C ILE A 77 -4.04 5.99 -20.96
N ALA A 78 -4.53 5.14 -21.86
CA ALA A 78 -4.65 5.50 -23.27
C ALA A 78 -5.57 6.72 -23.48
N LYS A 79 -6.65 6.83 -22.70
CA LYS A 79 -7.64 7.90 -22.82
C LYS A 79 -7.25 9.20 -22.10
N HIS A 80 -6.65 9.10 -20.91
CA HIS A 80 -6.46 10.24 -19.99
C HIS A 80 -5.01 10.45 -19.55
N GLY A 81 -4.09 9.52 -19.87
CA GLY A 81 -2.73 9.50 -19.32
C GLY A 81 -1.94 10.78 -19.59
N GLU A 82 -1.99 11.29 -20.82
CA GLU A 82 -1.29 12.53 -21.19
C GLU A 82 -1.85 13.74 -20.44
N ALA A 83 -3.17 13.91 -20.41
CA ALA A 83 -3.81 15.02 -19.71
C ALA A 83 -3.53 14.99 -18.19
N MET A 84 -3.57 13.80 -17.58
CA MET A 84 -3.20 13.64 -16.17
C MET A 84 -1.73 13.97 -15.92
N TRP A 85 -0.83 13.51 -16.81
CA TRP A 85 0.60 13.78 -16.71
C TRP A 85 0.91 15.27 -16.83
N LEU A 86 0.35 15.97 -17.81
CA LEU A 86 0.57 17.40 -18.01
C LEU A 86 0.16 18.22 -16.77
N LYS A 87 -0.96 17.88 -16.12
CA LYS A 87 -1.38 18.53 -14.86
C LYS A 87 -0.39 18.32 -13.72
N VAL A 88 0.28 17.17 -13.65
CA VAL A 88 1.31 16.90 -12.64
C VAL A 88 2.63 17.59 -13.01
N LYS A 89 3.05 17.53 -14.28
CA LYS A 89 4.26 18.18 -14.80
C LYS A 89 4.23 19.71 -14.68
N ASP A 90 3.05 20.32 -14.62
CA ASP A 90 2.88 21.75 -14.32
C ASP A 90 3.37 22.10 -12.90
N LYS A 91 3.13 21.22 -11.92
CA LYS A 91 3.35 21.47 -10.49
C LYS A 91 4.65 20.87 -9.95
N PHE A 92 5.14 19.81 -10.59
CA PHE A 92 6.25 19.01 -10.09
C PHE A 92 7.33 18.84 -11.16
N GLU A 93 8.57 18.75 -10.71
CA GLU A 93 9.72 18.41 -11.56
C GLU A 93 10.61 17.37 -10.89
N ALA A 94 11.26 16.55 -11.69
CA ALA A 94 12.21 15.58 -11.17
C ALA A 94 13.50 16.31 -10.78
N SER A 95 14.11 15.95 -9.65
CA SER A 95 15.48 16.37 -9.38
C SER A 95 16.42 15.70 -10.39
N GLY A 96 17.03 16.50 -11.27
CA GLY A 96 17.88 16.05 -12.37
C GLY A 96 17.11 15.72 -13.67
N MET A 97 17.83 15.23 -14.70
CA MET A 97 17.26 14.90 -16.03
C MET A 97 16.49 13.56 -16.05
N ARG A 98 15.60 13.31 -15.08
CA ARG A 98 14.86 12.03 -14.92
C ARG A 98 13.34 12.19 -15.05
N GLN A 99 12.89 12.99 -16.02
CA GLN A 99 11.46 13.24 -16.23
C GLN A 99 10.67 11.99 -16.59
N HIS A 100 11.23 11.08 -17.39
CA HIS A 100 10.57 9.81 -17.75
C HIS A 100 10.34 8.93 -16.52
N VAL A 101 11.30 8.90 -15.56
CA VAL A 101 11.16 8.18 -14.28
C VAL A 101 10.02 8.78 -13.45
N LEU A 102 9.93 10.12 -13.40
CA LEU A 102 8.83 10.80 -12.72
C LEU A 102 7.48 10.49 -13.37
N GLN A 103 7.39 10.46 -14.69
CA GLN A 103 6.17 10.08 -15.39
C GLN A 103 5.75 8.65 -15.06
N ALA A 104 6.69 7.70 -15.08
CA ALA A 104 6.44 6.32 -14.69
C ALA A 104 5.96 6.20 -13.23
N LEU A 105 6.61 6.92 -12.31
CA LEU A 105 6.19 7.01 -10.89
C LEU A 105 4.75 7.52 -10.74
N VAL A 106 4.38 8.56 -11.51
CA VAL A 106 3.04 9.14 -11.47
C VAL A 106 1.99 8.14 -11.92
N ILE A 107 2.23 7.44 -13.03
CA ILE A 107 1.31 6.42 -13.57
C ILE A 107 1.13 5.29 -12.55
N ASP A 108 2.22 4.74 -12.02
CA ASP A 108 2.18 3.69 -10.99
C ASP A 108 1.46 4.16 -9.71
N THR A 109 1.73 5.39 -9.27
CA THR A 109 1.06 5.98 -8.10
C THR A 109 -0.44 6.14 -8.31
N MET A 110 -0.87 6.68 -9.46
CA MET A 110 -2.29 6.81 -9.77
C MET A 110 -2.97 5.44 -9.89
N GLN A 111 -2.29 4.42 -10.42
CA GLN A 111 -2.83 3.07 -10.50
C GLN A 111 -3.13 2.50 -9.10
N ARG A 112 -2.18 2.63 -8.17
CA ARG A 112 -2.36 2.21 -6.78
C ARG A 112 -3.52 2.95 -6.11
N LEU A 113 -3.59 4.28 -6.31
CA LEU A 113 -4.65 5.11 -5.75
C LEU A 113 -6.02 4.76 -6.33
N PHE A 114 -6.09 4.40 -7.61
CA PHE A 114 -7.33 3.96 -8.26
C PHE A 114 -7.82 2.63 -7.67
N ARG A 115 -6.91 1.67 -7.46
CA ARG A 115 -7.23 0.40 -6.77
C ARG A 115 -7.70 0.62 -5.33
N ALA A 116 -7.03 1.51 -4.60
CA ALA A 116 -7.43 1.87 -3.23
C ALA A 116 -8.81 2.55 -3.21
N TRP A 117 -9.10 3.41 -4.20
CA TRP A 117 -10.40 4.06 -4.34
C TRP A 117 -11.51 3.03 -4.61
N LYS A 118 -11.30 2.10 -5.57
CA LYS A 118 -12.22 0.97 -5.79
C LYS A 118 -12.47 0.16 -4.53
N THR A 119 -11.44 -0.11 -3.75
CA THR A 119 -11.54 -0.88 -2.50
C THR A 119 -12.41 -0.16 -1.47
N ARG A 120 -12.23 1.17 -1.32
CA ARG A 120 -13.09 1.99 -0.45
C ARG A 120 -14.55 1.94 -0.90
N LEU A 121 -14.79 2.11 -2.21
CA LEU A 121 -16.15 2.08 -2.76
C LEU A 121 -16.82 0.71 -2.62
N HIS A 122 -16.04 -0.37 -2.73
CA HIS A 122 -16.54 -1.71 -2.43
C HIS A 122 -16.89 -1.88 -0.94
N ALA A 123 -16.14 -1.26 -0.04
CA ALA A 123 -16.50 -1.24 1.38
C ALA A 123 -17.83 -0.51 1.59
N ASP A 124 -18.03 0.65 0.94
CA ASP A 124 -19.29 1.40 0.97
C ASP A 124 -20.46 0.57 0.38
N TYR A 125 -20.22 -0.14 -0.73
CA TYR A 125 -21.18 -1.08 -1.34
C TYR A 125 -21.59 -2.22 -0.38
N SER A 126 -20.64 -2.72 0.40
CA SER A 126 -20.84 -3.86 1.30
C SER A 126 -21.57 -3.50 2.61
N LEU A 127 -21.90 -2.22 2.83
CA LEU A 127 -22.65 -1.77 4.01
C LEU A 127 -24.16 -2.07 3.90
N TYR A 128 -24.66 -2.34 2.70
CA TYR A 128 -26.08 -2.50 2.42
C TYR A 128 -26.33 -3.83 1.70
N ASP A 129 -27.51 -4.40 1.90
CA ASP A 129 -27.88 -5.71 1.37
C ASP A 129 -28.56 -5.62 0.00
N THR A 130 -29.35 -4.57 -0.24
CA THR A 130 -30.14 -4.37 -1.47
C THR A 130 -29.52 -3.32 -2.40
N ASP A 131 -29.80 -3.43 -3.70
CA ASP A 131 -29.28 -2.46 -4.68
C ASP A 131 -29.97 -1.11 -4.55
N GLU A 132 -31.24 -1.07 -4.14
CA GLU A 132 -31.97 0.17 -3.87
C GLU A 132 -31.31 0.99 -2.77
N GLU A 133 -30.93 0.36 -1.66
CA GLU A 133 -30.22 1.02 -0.56
C GLU A 133 -28.82 1.47 -0.98
N ARG A 134 -28.10 0.64 -1.74
CA ARG A 134 -26.77 1.01 -2.26
C ARG A 134 -26.88 2.26 -3.12
N LEU A 135 -27.83 2.31 -4.04
CA LEU A 135 -28.04 3.44 -4.95
C LEU A 135 -28.45 4.72 -4.21
N SER A 136 -29.25 4.62 -3.14
CA SER A 136 -29.61 5.79 -2.32
C SER A 136 -28.44 6.33 -1.49
N HIS A 137 -27.45 5.49 -1.15
CA HIS A 137 -26.29 5.85 -0.33
C HIS A 137 -25.00 6.04 -1.15
N ARG A 138 -25.11 6.73 -2.28
CA ARG A 138 -23.96 7.06 -3.13
C ARG A 138 -22.93 7.94 -2.40
N PRO A 139 -21.63 7.60 -2.44
CA PRO A 139 -20.57 8.49 -1.97
C PRO A 139 -20.48 9.83 -2.74
N ASP A 140 -20.28 10.93 -2.02
CA ASP A 140 -20.22 12.30 -2.60
C ASP A 140 -19.12 12.54 -3.65
N ASP A 141 -18.10 11.69 -3.71
CA ASP A 141 -17.00 11.81 -4.68
C ASP A 141 -17.21 10.97 -5.95
N ILE A 142 -18.42 10.44 -6.18
CA ILE A 142 -18.77 9.59 -7.32
C ILE A 142 -19.97 10.18 -8.06
N THR A 143 -19.91 10.16 -9.40
CA THR A 143 -21.03 10.57 -10.24
C THR A 143 -22.17 9.54 -10.15
N PRO A 144 -23.44 9.93 -10.31
CA PRO A 144 -24.54 8.97 -10.28
C PRO A 144 -24.34 7.81 -11.26
N GLU A 145 -23.85 8.10 -12.45
CA GLU A 145 -23.65 7.13 -13.51
C GLU A 145 -22.51 6.16 -13.17
N ASP A 146 -21.44 6.63 -12.52
CA ASP A 146 -20.34 5.77 -12.08
C ASP A 146 -20.78 4.87 -10.93
N TRP A 147 -21.64 5.37 -10.04
CA TRP A 147 -22.14 4.58 -8.93
C TRP A 147 -23.06 3.45 -9.39
N VAL A 148 -23.99 3.74 -10.30
CA VAL A 148 -24.83 2.70 -10.93
C VAL A 148 -23.96 1.61 -11.55
N PHE A 149 -22.96 2.00 -12.34
CA PHE A 149 -22.01 1.08 -12.95
C PHE A 149 -21.25 0.23 -11.91
N LEU A 150 -20.83 0.83 -10.80
CA LEU A 150 -20.12 0.12 -9.73
C LEU A 150 -20.99 -0.86 -8.96
N VAL A 151 -22.25 -0.50 -8.68
CA VAL A 151 -23.22 -1.39 -8.02
C VAL A 151 -23.44 -2.65 -8.88
N GLU A 152 -23.67 -2.47 -10.17
CA GLU A 152 -23.77 -3.59 -11.13
C GLU A 152 -22.48 -4.41 -11.18
N HIS A 153 -21.33 -3.74 -11.28
CA HIS A 153 -20.03 -4.40 -11.37
C HIS A 153 -19.72 -5.26 -10.13
N PHE A 154 -19.91 -4.71 -8.93
CA PHE A 154 -19.67 -5.44 -7.67
C PHE A 154 -20.70 -6.55 -7.45
N GLY A 155 -21.94 -6.35 -7.91
CA GLY A 155 -23.00 -7.36 -7.87
C GLY A 155 -22.77 -8.54 -8.81
N SER A 156 -21.96 -8.35 -9.87
CA SER A 156 -21.76 -9.33 -10.93
C SER A 156 -21.17 -10.67 -10.43
N PRO A 157 -21.61 -11.82 -11.00
CA PRO A 157 -21.03 -13.12 -10.65
C PRO A 157 -19.52 -13.20 -10.88
N ALA A 158 -19.04 -12.55 -11.94
CA ALA A 158 -17.62 -12.51 -12.28
C ALA A 158 -16.79 -11.81 -11.19
N PHE A 159 -17.24 -10.65 -10.70
CA PHE A 159 -16.56 -9.94 -9.63
C PHE A 159 -16.59 -10.74 -8.32
N LYS A 160 -17.75 -11.29 -7.94
CA LYS A 160 -17.91 -12.10 -6.72
C LYS A 160 -16.99 -13.32 -6.71
N ALA A 161 -16.88 -14.03 -7.84
CA ALA A 161 -15.97 -15.18 -7.97
C ALA A 161 -14.50 -14.78 -7.78
N VAL A 162 -14.07 -13.65 -8.35
CA VAL A 162 -12.70 -13.12 -8.16
C VAL A 162 -12.49 -12.69 -6.70
N SER A 163 -13.46 -12.01 -6.11
CA SER A 163 -13.41 -11.53 -4.72
C SER A 163 -13.25 -12.69 -3.74
N GLU A 164 -14.07 -13.74 -3.84
CA GLU A 164 -13.99 -14.90 -2.95
C GLU A 164 -12.66 -15.65 -3.10
N ARG A 165 -12.17 -15.84 -4.33
CA ARG A 165 -10.84 -16.42 -4.56
C ARG A 165 -9.73 -15.58 -3.92
N ASN A 166 -9.79 -14.25 -4.05
CA ASN A 166 -8.81 -13.35 -3.45
C ASN A 166 -8.89 -13.36 -1.91
N LYS A 167 -10.09 -13.48 -1.35
CA LYS A 167 -10.32 -13.62 0.09
C LYS A 167 -9.72 -14.92 0.63
N LEU A 168 -9.93 -16.04 -0.07
CA LEU A 168 -9.29 -17.32 0.27
C LEU A 168 -7.77 -17.24 0.19
N ASN A 169 -7.23 -16.63 -0.86
CA ASN A 169 -5.78 -16.41 -1.01
C ASN A 169 -5.23 -15.52 0.10
N ARG A 170 -5.96 -14.47 0.49
CA ARG A 170 -5.56 -13.59 1.59
C ARG A 170 -5.55 -14.35 2.93
N GLY A 171 -6.46 -15.30 3.12
CA GLY A 171 -6.48 -16.19 4.28
C GLY A 171 -5.25 -17.11 4.38
N LYS A 172 -4.50 -17.30 3.29
CA LYS A 172 -3.24 -18.06 3.28
C LYS A 172 -2.01 -17.21 3.66
N GLN A 173 -2.19 -15.92 3.96
CA GLN A 173 -1.09 -15.06 4.38
C GLN A 173 -0.55 -15.54 5.73
N ILE A 174 0.72 -15.99 5.74
CA ILE A 174 1.38 -16.57 6.91
C ILE A 174 2.11 -15.55 7.80
N THR A 175 2.51 -14.40 7.24
CA THR A 175 3.25 -13.34 7.95
C THR A 175 2.48 -12.03 7.95
N LYS A 176 2.59 -11.26 9.02
CA LYS A 176 2.00 -9.93 9.17
C LYS A 176 3.11 -8.89 9.32
N HIS A 177 2.97 -7.78 8.62
CA HIS A 177 3.88 -6.65 8.77
C HIS A 177 3.35 -5.62 9.77
N SER A 178 4.26 -4.86 10.36
CA SER A 178 4.02 -3.77 11.32
C SER A 178 4.51 -2.39 10.83
N CYS A 179 4.85 -2.25 9.55
CA CYS A 179 5.30 -0.98 8.93
C CYS A 179 4.30 0.20 9.00
N GLY A 180 3.05 -0.05 9.44
CA GLY A 180 2.00 0.96 9.47
C GLY A 180 1.75 1.55 8.07
N SER A 181 1.83 2.89 7.97
CA SER A 181 1.64 3.60 6.71
C SER A 181 2.88 3.64 5.81
N LYS A 182 4.05 3.21 6.32
CA LYS A 182 5.28 3.16 5.53
C LYS A 182 5.27 1.92 4.64
N SER A 183 5.74 2.08 3.41
CA SER A 183 5.95 0.93 2.52
C SER A 183 7.22 0.16 2.89
N PHE A 184 7.35 -1.11 2.48
CA PHE A 184 8.58 -1.88 2.70
C PHE A 184 9.83 -1.18 2.15
N ALA A 185 9.74 -0.61 0.94
CA ALA A 185 10.82 0.17 0.33
C ALA A 185 11.19 1.43 1.13
N GLU A 186 10.21 2.08 1.78
CA GLU A 186 10.47 3.25 2.63
C GLU A 186 11.14 2.85 3.95
N VAL A 187 10.74 1.71 4.53
CA VAL A 187 11.41 1.15 5.70
C VAL A 187 12.86 0.81 5.35
N GLU A 188 13.09 0.12 4.24
CA GLU A 188 14.43 -0.23 3.75
C GLU A 188 15.29 1.02 3.52
N GLU A 189 14.78 2.04 2.80
CA GLU A 189 15.52 3.29 2.58
C GLU A 189 15.80 4.03 3.90
N SER A 190 14.90 3.96 4.89
CA SER A 190 15.13 4.56 6.21
C SER A 190 16.22 3.87 7.03
N THR A 191 16.58 2.64 6.67
CA THR A 191 17.68 1.88 7.30
C THR A 191 19.00 2.02 6.56
N ARG A 192 19.00 2.72 5.43
CA ARG A 192 20.18 2.90 4.59
C ARG A 192 21.22 3.76 5.32
N ASN A 193 22.48 3.35 5.25
CA ASN A 193 23.55 4.10 5.90
C ASN A 193 23.69 5.49 5.23
N PRO A 194 23.67 6.59 6.01
CA PRO A 194 23.69 7.95 5.48
C PRO A 194 24.97 8.28 4.72
N ASP A 195 26.11 7.67 5.07
CA ASP A 195 27.43 8.05 4.54
C ASP A 195 27.73 7.35 3.22
N ASN A 196 27.56 6.03 3.17
CA ASN A 196 27.94 5.21 2.02
C ASN A 196 26.73 4.67 1.22
N ARG A 197 25.51 5.00 1.63
CA ARG A 197 24.26 4.56 0.99
C ARG A 197 24.13 3.02 0.89
N THR A 198 24.81 2.25 1.75
CA THR A 198 24.64 0.79 1.75
C THR A 198 23.32 0.40 2.42
N LYS A 199 22.67 -0.64 1.90
CA LYS A 199 21.44 -1.21 2.47
C LYS A 199 21.76 -1.89 3.81
N ALA A 200 20.82 -1.86 4.74
CA ALA A 200 20.93 -2.65 5.97
C ALA A 200 20.82 -4.14 5.67
N ALA A 201 21.30 -4.96 6.61
CA ALA A 201 21.23 -6.40 6.49
C ALA A 201 19.76 -6.90 6.44
N PRO A 202 19.49 -8.03 5.74
CA PRO A 202 18.12 -8.52 5.51
C PRO A 202 17.35 -8.83 6.80
N ASP A 203 18.01 -9.40 7.81
CA ASP A 203 17.43 -9.69 9.13
C ASP A 203 16.93 -8.42 9.81
N ARG A 204 17.72 -7.34 9.78
CA ARG A 204 17.39 -6.06 10.39
C ARG A 204 16.22 -5.38 9.69
N VAL A 205 16.21 -5.41 8.35
CA VAL A 205 15.07 -4.89 7.57
C VAL A 205 13.81 -5.71 7.89
N TRP A 206 13.92 -7.04 7.93
CA TRP A 206 12.81 -7.94 8.28
C TRP A 206 12.25 -7.69 9.69
N GLU A 207 13.12 -7.52 10.69
CA GLU A 207 12.73 -7.19 12.05
C GLU A 207 11.93 -5.89 12.10
N LEU A 208 12.41 -4.82 11.46
CA LEU A 208 11.71 -3.53 11.44
C LEU A 208 10.37 -3.60 10.71
N GLN A 209 10.26 -4.47 9.71
CA GLN A 209 9.03 -4.65 8.95
C GLN A 209 8.00 -5.49 9.70
N ASN A 210 8.41 -6.39 10.61
CA ASN A 210 7.54 -7.38 11.23
C ASN A 210 7.46 -7.29 12.77
N THR A 211 8.09 -6.28 13.38
CA THR A 211 7.95 -5.99 14.81
C THR A 211 7.25 -4.65 15.06
N ARG A 212 6.65 -4.52 16.24
CA ARG A 212 6.11 -3.26 16.75
C ARG A 212 6.48 -3.09 18.21
N LYS A 213 6.43 -1.84 18.70
CA LYS A 213 6.52 -1.58 20.14
C LYS A 213 5.16 -1.79 20.81
N ASN A 214 5.13 -2.50 21.93
CA ASN A 214 3.95 -2.57 22.80
C ASN A 214 3.81 -1.29 23.64
N ASP A 215 2.77 -1.21 24.48
CA ASP A 215 2.51 -0.06 25.35
C ASP A 215 3.64 0.20 26.37
N GLN A 216 4.46 -0.82 26.65
CA GLN A 216 5.63 -0.76 27.53
C GLN A 216 6.92 -0.38 26.78
N GLY A 217 6.85 -0.22 25.45
CA GLY A 217 7.98 0.12 24.60
C GLY A 217 8.83 -1.07 24.14
N GLU A 218 8.48 -2.30 24.50
CA GLU A 218 9.19 -3.53 24.13
C GLU A 218 8.87 -3.93 22.69
N LEU A 219 9.87 -4.48 22.00
CA LEU A 219 9.69 -5.01 20.65
C LEU A 219 8.98 -6.36 20.69
N VAL A 220 7.86 -6.44 19.98
CA VAL A 220 7.04 -7.64 19.87
C VAL A 220 6.83 -7.98 18.40
N TRP A 221 7.02 -9.26 18.06
CA TRP A 221 6.74 -9.79 16.73
C TRP A 221 5.25 -9.71 16.38
N SER A 222 4.95 -9.48 15.11
CA SER A 222 3.57 -9.40 14.61
C SER A 222 2.87 -10.75 14.65
N ASP A 223 3.63 -11.83 14.51
CA ASP A 223 3.20 -13.22 14.51
C ASP A 223 4.39 -14.16 14.77
N PRO A 224 4.17 -15.39 15.26
CA PRO A 224 5.25 -16.35 15.51
C PRO A 224 6.05 -16.75 14.27
N LYS A 225 5.43 -16.69 13.08
CA LYS A 225 6.07 -17.11 11.84
C LYS A 225 7.14 -16.12 11.40
N SER A 226 6.87 -14.83 11.55
CA SER A 226 7.84 -13.76 11.34
C SER A 226 9.08 -13.88 12.23
N GLN A 227 8.90 -14.32 13.48
CA GLN A 227 10.01 -14.60 14.40
C GLN A 227 10.84 -15.80 13.94
N GLN A 228 10.20 -16.89 13.50
CA GLN A 228 10.88 -18.06 12.96
C GLN A 228 11.73 -17.70 11.73
N ILE A 229 11.15 -16.95 10.78
CA ILE A 229 11.84 -16.50 9.57
C ILE A 229 13.04 -15.61 9.92
N HIS A 230 12.91 -14.73 10.91
CA HIS A 230 14.02 -13.92 11.38
C HIS A 230 15.19 -14.78 11.89
N GLY A 231 14.90 -15.84 12.65
CA GLY A 231 15.93 -16.77 13.11
C GLY A 231 16.69 -17.45 11.97
N GLN A 232 15.97 -17.89 10.92
CA GLN A 232 16.58 -18.47 9.72
C GLN A 232 17.46 -17.46 8.96
N LEU A 233 17.02 -16.19 8.87
CA LEU A 233 17.82 -15.13 8.26
C LEU A 233 19.14 -14.90 9.03
N GLN A 234 19.06 -14.87 10.37
CA GLN A 234 20.25 -14.71 11.21
C GLN A 234 21.22 -15.88 11.06
N GLU A 235 20.71 -17.11 10.99
CA GLU A 235 21.55 -18.31 10.82
C GLU A 235 22.35 -18.25 9.50
N ILE A 236 21.69 -17.94 8.38
CA ILE A 236 22.35 -17.81 7.08
C ILE A 236 23.36 -16.66 7.07
N MET A 237 23.06 -15.55 7.76
CA MET A 237 23.99 -14.43 7.87
C MET A 237 25.23 -14.78 8.68
N VAL A 238 25.06 -15.54 9.76
CA VAL A 238 26.16 -16.03 10.59
C VAL A 238 27.03 -17.00 9.79
N GLN A 239 26.44 -17.97 9.09
CA GLN A 239 27.16 -18.94 8.26
C GLN A 239 28.09 -18.24 7.24
N GLN A 240 27.59 -17.21 6.56
CA GLN A 240 28.36 -16.45 5.58
C GLN A 240 29.50 -15.59 6.15
N GLN A 241 29.47 -15.27 7.45
CA GLN A 241 30.58 -14.55 8.11
C GLN A 241 31.68 -15.49 8.58
N PHE A 242 31.34 -16.75 8.89
CA PHE A 242 32.27 -17.75 9.40
C PHE A 242 32.98 -18.52 8.27
N GLU A 243 32.28 -18.82 7.20
CA GLU A 243 32.88 -19.33 5.97
C GLU A 243 33.49 -18.12 5.27
N GLU A 244 34.81 -18.07 5.04
CA GLU A 244 35.46 -17.09 4.15
C GLU A 244 34.94 -17.32 2.72
N ASN A 245 33.68 -16.98 2.50
CA ASN A 245 32.94 -17.31 1.31
C ASN A 245 33.37 -16.31 0.24
N GLU A 246 34.07 -16.80 -0.78
CA GLU A 246 34.60 -15.98 -1.88
C GLU A 246 33.46 -15.22 -2.60
N TYR A 247 32.23 -15.74 -2.50
CA TYR A 247 31.02 -15.14 -3.06
C TYR A 247 29.87 -15.18 -2.04
N PRO A 248 29.79 -14.21 -1.10
CA PRO A 248 28.67 -14.15 -0.17
C PRO A 248 27.35 -13.90 -0.92
N MET A 249 26.28 -14.54 -0.46
CA MET A 249 24.94 -14.35 -1.00
C MET A 249 24.49 -12.90 -0.82
N SER A 250 23.87 -12.36 -1.86
CA SER A 250 23.16 -11.10 -1.80
C SER A 250 21.93 -11.18 -0.88
N ALA A 251 21.44 -10.01 -0.44
CA ALA A 251 20.23 -9.90 0.36
C ALA A 251 19.03 -10.62 -0.27
N ASP A 252 18.85 -10.49 -1.59
CA ASP A 252 17.73 -11.09 -2.31
C ASP A 252 17.87 -12.61 -2.40
N GLU A 253 19.09 -13.14 -2.53
CA GLU A 253 19.36 -14.59 -2.51
C GLU A 253 19.11 -15.20 -1.14
N ILE A 254 19.51 -14.51 -0.06
CA ILE A 254 19.23 -14.95 1.32
C ILE A 254 17.71 -15.02 1.55
N LEU A 255 16.98 -13.95 1.21
CA LEU A 255 15.52 -13.89 1.34
C LEU A 255 14.84 -14.98 0.51
N THR A 256 15.29 -15.19 -0.73
CA THR A 256 14.75 -16.21 -1.62
C THR A 256 14.95 -17.61 -1.03
N THR A 257 16.15 -17.92 -0.53
CA THR A 257 16.46 -19.20 0.10
C THR A 257 15.52 -19.48 1.28
N VAL A 258 15.33 -18.50 2.17
CA VAL A 258 14.43 -18.65 3.32
C VAL A 258 12.97 -18.83 2.88
N PHE A 259 12.47 -17.99 1.97
CA PHE A 259 11.07 -18.06 1.55
C PHE A 259 10.74 -19.29 0.70
N VAL A 260 11.64 -19.77 -0.14
CA VAL A 260 11.44 -20.99 -0.93
C VAL A 260 11.34 -22.21 -0.01
N ASN A 261 12.22 -22.32 0.98
CA ASN A 261 12.15 -23.39 1.98
C ASN A 261 10.83 -23.36 2.75
N GLU A 262 10.34 -22.16 3.08
CA GLU A 262 9.05 -21.98 3.75
C GLU A 262 7.85 -22.36 2.87
N LEU A 263 7.90 -22.02 1.58
CA LEU A 263 6.86 -22.41 0.62
C LEU A 263 6.84 -23.93 0.39
N ALA A 264 8.01 -24.58 0.33
CA ALA A 264 8.12 -26.04 0.20
C ALA A 264 7.48 -26.75 1.40
N MET A 265 7.84 -26.35 2.63
CA MET A 265 7.23 -26.90 3.85
C MET A 265 5.71 -26.66 3.92
N PHE A 266 5.22 -25.55 3.37
CA PHE A 266 3.79 -25.26 3.32
C PHE A 266 3.04 -26.20 2.36
N VAL A 267 3.61 -26.46 1.17
CA VAL A 267 3.04 -27.37 0.17
C VAL A 267 2.98 -28.81 0.71
N GLU A 268 4.02 -29.27 1.41
CA GLU A 268 4.04 -30.59 2.05
C GLU A 268 2.91 -30.72 3.10
N LYS A 269 2.77 -29.75 4.00
CA LYS A 269 1.71 -29.76 5.04
C LYS A 269 0.29 -29.67 4.49
N ASP A 270 0.09 -28.98 3.37
CA ASP A 270 -1.22 -28.93 2.71
C ASP A 270 -1.54 -30.24 1.99
N THR A 271 -0.53 -30.92 1.44
CA THR A 271 -0.67 -32.24 0.83
C THR A 271 -1.02 -33.30 1.88
N GLU A 272 -0.34 -33.29 3.03
CA GLU A 272 -0.63 -34.17 4.17
C GLU A 272 -2.05 -33.96 4.73
N ARG A 273 -2.46 -32.69 4.92
CA ARG A 273 -3.83 -32.36 5.36
C ARG A 273 -4.89 -32.75 4.34
N GLY A 274 -4.58 -32.66 3.04
CA GLY A 274 -5.45 -33.11 1.96
C GLY A 274 -5.62 -34.64 1.93
N LEU A 275 -4.54 -35.38 2.21
CA LEU A 275 -4.57 -36.85 2.31
C LEU A 275 -5.36 -37.32 3.54
N GLN A 276 -5.17 -36.68 4.71
CA GLN A 276 -5.93 -37.00 5.92
C GLN A 276 -7.44 -36.74 5.78
N LYS A 277 -7.85 -35.71 5.03
CA LYS A 277 -9.27 -35.43 4.75
C LYS A 277 -9.92 -36.37 3.74
N ARG A 278 -9.13 -37.10 2.95
CA ARG A 278 -9.62 -38.12 2.00
C ARG A 278 -9.62 -39.53 2.59
N ALA A 279 -9.00 -39.71 3.76
CA ALA A 279 -8.88 -40.97 4.46
C ALA A 279 -9.98 -41.20 5.52
N VAL A 280 -11.01 -40.33 5.56
CA VAL A 280 -12.21 -40.42 6.41
C VAL A 280 -13.43 -40.40 5.51
#